data_AF-A0A316KCY5-F1
#
_entry.id   AF-A0A316KCY5-F1
#
_cell.length_a   1.000
_cell.length_b   1.000
_cell.length_c   1.000
_cell.angle_alpha   90.00
_cell.angle_beta   90.00
_cell.angle_gamma   90.00
#
_symmetry.space_group_name_H-M   'P 1'
#
loop_
_entity.id
_entity.type
_entity.pdbx_description
1 polymer ?
#
loop_
_entity_poly.entity_id
_entity_poly.type
_entity_poly.pdbx_seq_one_letter_code
_entity_poly.pdbx_strand_id
1 'polypeptide(L)'
;MKKGLLLLVAAATTTIMVSCGGGNEAEAAKEYCECFSDIAKAKEDMANAESATEMLGMAAEAEKLAGEAEKCEKEWRAKYDGKIDIEKFKEELKKADESVYNMAEELGAF
;
A
#
# COMPACT_ATOMS: atom_id res chain seq x y z
N MET A 1 -5.46 42.40 25.56
CA MET A 1 -6.48 42.12 24.53
C MET A 1 -6.14 40.81 23.86
N LYS A 2 -7.13 39.88 23.80
CA LYS A 2 -7.28 38.69 22.93
C LYS A 2 -6.09 37.72 22.86
N LYS A 3 -6.12 36.58 23.57
CA LYS A 3 -6.83 35.31 23.24
C LYS A 3 -6.53 34.74 21.86
N GLY A 4 -6.05 33.49 21.88
CA GLY A 4 -6.28 32.48 20.84
C GLY A 4 -5.22 32.49 19.75
N LEU A 5 -4.80 31.35 19.20
CA LEU A 5 -5.19 29.97 19.36
C LEU A 5 -4.03 29.23 18.69
N LEU A 6 -3.26 28.42 19.41
CA LEU A 6 -2.29 27.53 18.78
C LEU A 6 -3.11 26.49 18.02
N LEU A 7 -3.14 26.62 16.69
CA LEU A 7 -3.75 25.66 15.78
C LEU A 7 -2.95 24.36 15.87
N LEU A 8 -3.41 23.48 16.76
CA LEU A 8 -3.23 22.04 16.64
C LEU A 8 -3.88 21.61 15.32
N VAL A 9 -3.09 21.51 14.25
CA VAL A 9 -3.46 20.69 13.10
C VAL A 9 -3.12 19.26 13.46
N ALA A 10 -3.94 18.69 14.35
CA ALA A 10 -4.16 17.26 14.33
C ALA A 10 -4.82 16.98 12.99
N ALA A 11 -4.04 16.48 12.03
CA ALA A 11 -4.58 15.88 10.82
C ALA A 11 -5.29 14.59 11.26
N ALA A 12 -6.52 14.77 11.71
CA ALA A 12 -7.52 13.74 11.75
C ALA A 12 -7.82 13.36 10.29
N THR A 13 -7.14 12.34 9.78
CA THR A 13 -7.73 11.53 8.72
C THR A 13 -8.78 10.66 9.37
N THR A 14 -9.99 11.20 9.29
CA THR A 14 -11.30 10.58 9.43
C THR A 14 -11.30 9.06 9.29
N THR A 15 -11.70 8.42 10.38
CA THR A 15 -12.53 7.21 10.46
C THR A 15 -13.11 6.74 9.13
N ILE A 16 -12.63 5.60 8.64
CA ILE A 16 -13.54 4.59 8.11
C ILE A 16 -13.79 3.60 9.25
N MET A 17 -14.83 3.90 10.03
CA MET A 17 -15.60 2.86 10.71
C MET A 17 -16.23 1.99 9.61
N VAL A 18 -15.55 0.93 9.18
CA VAL A 18 -16.23 -0.27 8.71
C VAL A 18 -16.32 -1.22 9.88
N SER A 19 -17.50 -1.26 10.50
CA SER A 19 -17.95 -2.49 11.14
C SER A 19 -18.09 -3.56 10.05
N CYS A 20 -17.01 -4.26 9.76
CA CYS A 20 -17.02 -5.48 8.94
C CYS A 20 -16.33 -6.55 9.79
N GLY A 21 -16.96 -7.70 9.97
CA GLY A 21 -16.35 -8.87 10.61
C GLY A 21 -15.25 -9.48 9.73
N GLY A 22 -14.28 -8.68 9.31
CA GLY A 22 -13.07 -9.12 8.63
C GLY A 22 -12.07 -9.57 9.70
N GLY A 23 -11.54 -10.78 9.54
CA GLY A 23 -10.46 -11.28 10.38
C GLY A 23 -9.17 -10.47 10.18
N ASN A 24 -8.10 -10.95 10.81
CA ASN A 24 -6.76 -10.36 10.67
C ASN A 24 -6.31 -10.29 9.20
N GLU A 25 -6.87 -11.12 8.32
CA GLU A 25 -6.61 -11.15 6.88
C GLU A 25 -7.06 -9.88 6.17
N ALA A 26 -8.21 -9.31 6.53
CA ALA A 26 -8.72 -8.10 5.90
C ALA A 26 -7.92 -6.86 6.33
N GLU A 27 -7.51 -6.80 7.60
CA GLU A 27 -6.59 -5.76 8.09
C GLU A 27 -5.22 -5.90 7.44
N ALA A 28 -4.69 -7.12 7.34
CA ALA A 28 -3.43 -7.39 6.68
C ALA A 28 -3.47 -7.00 5.19
N ALA A 29 -4.56 -7.31 4.47
CA ALA A 29 -4.74 -6.89 3.07
C ALA A 29 -4.70 -5.36 2.92
N LYS A 30 -5.43 -4.64 3.79
CA LYS A 30 -5.44 -3.17 3.79
C LYS A 30 -4.06 -2.58 4.04
N GLU A 31 -3.34 -3.06 5.06
CA GLU A 31 -1.97 -2.59 5.34
C GLU A 31 -1.00 -2.93 4.21
N TYR A 32 -1.16 -4.09 3.57
CA TYR A 32 -0.35 -4.46 2.40
C TYR A 32 -0.62 -3.53 1.21
N CYS A 33 -1.88 -3.16 0.94
CA CYS A 33 -2.21 -2.14 -0.07
C CYS A 33 -1.56 -0.79 0.24
N GLU A 34 -1.59 -0.36 1.50
CA GLU A 34 -0.93 0.88 1.94
C GLU A 34 0.58 0.84 1.68
N CYS A 35 1.23 -0.32 1.79
CA CYS A 35 2.65 -0.47 1.47
C CYS A 35 2.96 -0.39 -0.05
N PHE A 36 2.06 -0.88 -0.91
CA PHE A 36 2.39 -1.19 -2.31
C PHE A 36 1.61 -0.41 -3.37
N SER A 37 0.53 0.30 -3.01
CA SER A 37 -0.32 1.01 -3.97
C SER A 37 0.43 2.05 -4.81
N ASP A 38 1.31 2.83 -4.19
CA ASP A 38 2.08 3.86 -4.90
C ASP A 38 3.09 3.24 -5.89
N ILE A 39 3.79 2.16 -5.52
CA ILE A 39 4.70 1.46 -6.44
C ILE A 39 3.93 0.69 -7.52
N ALA A 40 2.70 0.23 -7.24
CA ALA A 40 1.82 -0.38 -8.25
C ALA A 40 1.43 0.62 -9.31
N LYS A 41 1.02 1.80 -8.87
CA LYS A 41 0.73 2.91 -9.77
C LYS A 41 1.97 3.35 -10.55
N ALA A 42 3.12 3.49 -9.91
CA ALA A 42 4.35 3.86 -10.60
C ALA A 42 4.75 2.84 -11.67
N LYS A 43 4.58 1.53 -11.41
CA LYS A 43 4.78 0.47 -12.42
C LYS A 43 3.80 0.59 -13.58
N GLU A 44 2.53 0.85 -13.31
CA GLU A 44 1.52 1.06 -14.35
C GLU A 44 1.83 2.30 -15.20
N ASP A 45 2.17 3.43 -14.57
CA ASP A 45 2.58 4.66 -15.25
C ASP A 45 3.81 4.42 -16.13
N MET A 46 4.81 3.66 -15.64
CA MET A 46 5.97 3.26 -16.43
C MET A 46 5.62 2.33 -17.59
N ALA A 47 4.70 1.39 -17.40
CA ALA A 47 4.26 0.48 -18.45
C ALA A 47 3.51 1.21 -19.58
N ASN A 48 2.87 2.33 -19.26
CA ASN A 48 2.13 3.18 -20.19
C ASN A 48 2.95 4.36 -20.76
N ALA A 49 4.22 4.50 -20.37
CA ALA A 49 5.09 5.57 -20.86
C ALA A 49 5.23 5.53 -22.40
N GLU A 50 5.09 6.69 -23.06
CA GLU A 50 5.14 6.76 -24.52
C GLU A 50 6.59 6.80 -25.06
N SER A 51 7.56 7.00 -24.17
CA SER A 51 8.97 7.08 -24.54
C SER A 51 9.92 6.58 -23.44
N ALA A 52 11.12 6.15 -23.86
CA ALA A 52 12.19 5.79 -22.94
C ALA A 52 12.61 6.97 -22.03
N THR A 53 12.55 8.21 -22.53
CA THR A 53 12.89 9.41 -21.73
C THR A 53 11.90 9.63 -20.59
N GLU A 54 10.61 9.46 -20.87
CA GLU A 54 9.55 9.55 -19.85
C GLU A 54 9.71 8.44 -18.80
N MET A 55 9.95 7.21 -19.24
CA MET A 55 10.22 6.08 -18.36
C MET A 55 11.45 6.31 -17.46
N LEU A 56 12.54 6.85 -18.02
CA LEU A 56 13.74 7.22 -17.24
C LEU A 56 13.46 8.34 -16.24
N GLY A 57 12.59 9.29 -16.60
CA GLY A 57 12.16 10.37 -15.69
C GLY A 57 11.38 9.85 -14.48
N MET A 58 10.66 8.74 -14.63
CA MET A 58 9.88 8.11 -13.56
C MET A 58 10.72 7.12 -12.72
N ALA A 59 11.83 6.61 -13.26
CA ALA A 59 12.61 5.54 -12.63
C ALA A 59 13.13 5.91 -11.23
N ALA A 60 13.56 7.16 -11.00
CA ALA A 60 14.09 7.58 -9.70
C ALA A 60 13.02 7.60 -8.60
N GLU A 61 11.79 8.02 -8.92
CA GLU A 61 10.68 7.99 -7.96
C GLU A 61 10.21 6.55 -7.73
N ALA A 62 10.14 5.73 -8.78
CA ALA A 62 9.83 4.32 -8.66
C ALA A 62 10.84 3.57 -7.77
N GLU A 63 12.14 3.87 -7.89
CA GLU A 63 13.17 3.30 -7.01
C GLU A 63 12.96 3.71 -5.55
N LYS A 64 12.64 4.98 -5.29
CA LYS A 64 12.34 5.47 -3.94
C LYS A 64 11.10 4.78 -3.37
N LEU A 65 10.01 4.71 -4.13
CA LEU A 65 8.77 4.05 -3.72
C LEU A 65 8.99 2.56 -3.46
N ALA A 66 9.79 1.88 -4.28
CA ALA A 66 10.16 0.49 -4.05
C ALA A 66 10.92 0.31 -2.71
N GLY A 67 11.84 1.21 -2.39
CA GLY A 67 12.56 1.18 -1.11
C GLY A 67 11.67 1.48 0.11
N GLU A 68 10.64 2.30 -0.05
CA GLU A 68 9.62 2.56 0.98
C GLU A 68 8.70 1.35 1.16
N ALA A 69 8.24 0.76 0.06
CA ALA A 69 7.42 -0.45 0.05
C ALA A 69 8.15 -1.63 0.72
N GLU A 70 9.44 -1.86 0.43
CA GLU A 70 10.23 -2.93 1.05
C GLU A 70 10.35 -2.76 2.57
N LYS A 71 10.48 -1.52 3.06
CA LYS A 71 10.51 -1.24 4.50
C LYS A 71 9.16 -1.53 5.14
N CYS A 72 8.07 -1.07 4.51
CA CYS A 72 6.72 -1.33 4.97
C CYS A 72 6.40 -2.82 5.00
N GLU A 73 6.80 -3.56 3.96
CA GLU A 73 6.63 -5.01 3.87
C GLU A 73 7.33 -5.76 5.00
N LYS A 74 8.53 -5.32 5.42
CA LYS A 74 9.23 -5.93 6.56
C LYS A 74 8.43 -5.81 7.85
N GLU A 75 7.82 -4.66 8.09
CA GLU A 75 6.96 -4.43 9.26
C GLU A 75 5.68 -5.26 9.16
N TRP A 76 5.07 -5.30 7.97
CA TRP A 76 3.91 -6.13 7.68
C TRP A 76 4.19 -7.61 7.94
N ARG A 77 5.31 -8.15 7.44
CA ARG A 77 5.72 -9.56 7.64
C ARG A 77 5.94 -9.85 9.12
N ALA A 78 6.60 -8.95 9.86
CA ALA A 78 6.78 -9.12 11.30
C ALA A 78 5.42 -9.21 12.04
N LYS A 79 4.41 -8.47 11.57
CA LYS A 79 3.06 -8.45 12.15
C LYS A 79 2.25 -9.70 11.79
N TYR A 80 2.29 -10.16 10.54
CA TYR A 80 1.31 -11.12 10.01
C TYR A 80 1.86 -12.44 9.46
N ASP A 81 3.15 -12.55 9.14
CA ASP A 81 3.70 -13.76 8.53
C ASP A 81 3.53 -14.98 9.45
N GLY A 82 3.00 -16.07 8.89
CA GLY A 82 2.60 -17.28 9.61
C GLY A 82 1.45 -17.12 10.62
N LYS A 83 0.79 -15.96 10.69
CA LYS A 83 -0.26 -15.65 11.68
C LYS A 83 -1.65 -15.42 11.07
N ILE A 84 -1.74 -15.39 9.74
CA ILE A 84 -2.98 -15.20 8.99
C ILE A 84 -3.17 -16.34 7.99
N ASP A 85 -4.42 -16.57 7.58
CA ASP A 85 -4.74 -17.48 6.49
C ASP A 85 -4.38 -16.82 5.14
N ILE A 86 -3.34 -17.33 4.49
CA ILE A 86 -2.79 -16.72 3.27
C ILE A 86 -3.79 -16.71 2.10
N GLU A 87 -4.65 -17.72 2.00
CA GLU A 87 -5.62 -17.81 0.91
C GLU A 87 -6.75 -16.80 1.12
N LYS A 88 -7.23 -16.63 2.35
CA LYS A 88 -8.17 -15.56 2.68
C LYS A 88 -7.54 -14.17 2.53
N PHE A 89 -6.28 -14.00 2.90
CA PHE A 89 -5.56 -12.75 2.67
C PHE A 89 -5.49 -12.40 1.18
N LYS A 90 -5.16 -13.37 0.31
CA LYS A 90 -5.15 -13.17 -1.15
C LYS A 90 -6.53 -12.72 -1.67
N GLU A 91 -7.60 -13.34 -1.17
CA GLU A 91 -8.98 -12.94 -1.53
C GLU A 91 -9.29 -11.51 -1.09
N GLU A 92 -8.95 -11.13 0.14
CA GLU A 92 -9.17 -9.78 0.66
C GLU A 92 -8.29 -8.75 -0.05
N LEU A 93 -7.04 -9.09 -0.37
CA LEU A 93 -6.12 -8.23 -1.12
C LEU A 93 -6.64 -7.96 -2.52
N LYS A 94 -7.08 -9.00 -3.23
CA LYS A 94 -7.67 -8.87 -4.56
C LYS A 94 -8.94 -8.01 -4.56
N LYS A 95 -9.77 -8.11 -3.51
CA LYS A 95 -10.96 -7.26 -3.35
C LYS A 95 -10.59 -5.80 -3.06
N ALA A 96 -9.53 -5.57 -2.30
CA ALA A 96 -9.10 -4.25 -1.90
C ALA A 96 -8.40 -3.49 -3.04
N ASP A 97 -7.45 -4.14 -3.72
CA ASP A 97 -6.70 -3.56 -4.82
C ASP A 97 -6.16 -4.66 -5.75
N GLU A 98 -6.78 -4.80 -6.93
CA GLU A 98 -6.39 -5.81 -7.93
C GLU A 98 -4.99 -5.55 -8.52
N SER A 99 -4.54 -4.30 -8.59
CA SER A 99 -3.21 -3.96 -9.12
C SER A 99 -2.11 -4.41 -8.15
N VAL A 100 -2.29 -4.15 -6.86
CA VAL A 100 -1.38 -4.63 -5.81
C VAL A 100 -1.38 -6.16 -5.73
N TYR A 101 -2.55 -6.81 -5.84
CA TYR A 101 -2.66 -8.26 -5.88
C TYR A 101 -1.85 -8.85 -7.07
N ASN A 102 -2.09 -8.34 -8.28
CA ASN A 102 -1.41 -8.83 -9.48
C ASN A 102 0.11 -8.63 -9.39
N MET A 103 0.56 -7.48 -8.88
CA MET A 103 2.00 -7.27 -8.68
C MET A 103 2.60 -8.28 -7.70
N ALA A 104 1.92 -8.56 -6.60
CA ALA A 104 2.43 -9.49 -5.59
C ALA A 104 2.51 -10.93 -6.15
N GLU A 105 1.55 -11.35 -6.97
CA GLU A 105 1.62 -12.62 -7.71
C GLU A 105 2.79 -12.65 -8.71
N GLU A 106 2.97 -11.58 -9.51
CA GLU A 106 4.08 -11.47 -10.48
C GLU A 106 5.47 -11.53 -9.82
N LEU A 107 5.58 -11.01 -8.60
CA LEU A 107 6.83 -11.00 -7.83
C LEU A 107 7.05 -12.30 -7.04
N GLY A 108 6.11 -13.25 -7.06
CA GLY A 108 6.18 -14.48 -6.26
C GLY A 108 6.20 -14.18 -4.76
N ALA A 109 5.49 -13.13 -4.32
CA ALA A 109 5.42 -12.72 -2.92
C ALA A 109 4.59 -13.70 -2.06
N PHE A 110 3.82 -14.59 -2.71
CA PHE A 110 2.97 -15.62 -2.09
C PHE A 110 3.26 -17.03 -2.60
#